data_AF-A0A7Y8F7M2-F1
#
_entry.id   AF-A0A7Y8F7M2-F1
#
_cell.length_a   1.000
_cell.length_b   1.000
_cell.length_c   1.000
_cell.angle_alpha   90.00
_cell.angle_beta   90.00
_cell.angle_gamma   90.00
#
_symmetry.space_group_name_H-M   'P 1'
#
loop_
_entity.id
_entity.type
_entity.pdbx_description
1 polymer ?
#
loop_
_entity_poly.entity_id
_entity_poly.type
_entity_poly.pdbx_seq_one_letter_code
_entity_poly.pdbx_strand_id
1 'polypeptide(L)'
;GVRQVSLTPEGERLATASIEAMTLLRRAVADVVEADQGVLAITTLQTLATQWLATRLGSFQLDNPDLAVRVDTSPTLSMLGADGLDVALRFGSGQWAGLESRFLMPAVFTPLCSPAMRDRLDLKAPADLKRAHLVGEPREWAA
;
A
#
# COMPACT_ATOMS: atom_id res chain seq x y z
N GLY A 1 -20.41 -8.01 -21.17
CA GLY A 1 -20.69 -8.30 -19.75
C GLY A 1 -19.53 -9.08 -19.19
N VAL A 2 -18.95 -8.65 -18.06
CA VAL A 2 -17.77 -9.32 -17.49
C VAL A 2 -18.25 -10.54 -16.70
N ARG A 3 -17.70 -11.73 -17.00
CA ARG A 3 -17.94 -12.96 -16.22
C ARG A 3 -17.24 -12.80 -14.87
N GLN A 4 -18.02 -12.74 -13.80
CA GLN A 4 -17.49 -12.77 -12.44
C GLN A 4 -17.26 -14.23 -12.02
N VAL A 5 -16.12 -14.47 -11.37
CA VAL A 5 -15.80 -15.76 -10.75
C VAL A 5 -16.06 -15.62 -9.25
N SER A 6 -16.83 -16.55 -8.68
CA SER A 6 -17.06 -16.68 -7.24
C SER A 6 -16.62 -18.06 -6.79
N LEU A 7 -16.09 -18.18 -5.58
CA LEU A 7 -15.75 -19.47 -5.00
C LEU A 7 -17.03 -20.25 -4.68
N THR A 8 -16.97 -21.57 -4.82
CA THR A 8 -17.96 -22.47 -4.22
C THR A 8 -17.65 -22.63 -2.72
N PRO A 9 -18.58 -23.16 -1.89
CA PRO A 9 -18.29 -23.45 -0.49
C PRO A 9 -17.07 -24.36 -0.28
N GLU A 10 -16.84 -25.33 -1.18
CA GLU A 10 -15.65 -26.18 -1.21
C GLU A 10 -14.41 -25.35 -1.58
N GLY A 11 -14.57 -24.45 -2.56
CA GLY A 11 -13.53 -23.53 -3.00
C GLY A 11 -13.09 -22.57 -1.90
N GLU A 12 -13.99 -22.08 -1.06
CA GLU A 12 -13.66 -21.26 0.11
C GLU A 12 -12.82 -22.05 1.11
N ARG A 13 -13.23 -23.27 1.47
CA ARG A 13 -12.46 -24.13 2.38
C ARG A 13 -11.06 -24.43 1.85
N LEU A 14 -10.95 -24.75 0.57
CA LEU A 14 -9.67 -25.00 -0.08
C LEU A 14 -8.81 -23.74 -0.16
N ALA A 15 -9.41 -22.58 -0.47
CA ALA A 15 -8.71 -21.31 -0.55
C ALA A 15 -8.11 -20.93 0.81
N THR A 16 -8.87 -21.06 1.90
CA THR A 16 -8.36 -20.82 3.26
C THR A 16 -7.15 -21.71 3.57
N ALA A 17 -7.28 -23.03 3.39
CA ALA A 17 -6.17 -23.95 3.66
C ALA A 17 -4.96 -23.70 2.75
N SER A 18 -5.18 -23.34 1.49
CA SER A 18 -4.12 -23.03 0.53
C SER A 18 -3.38 -21.74 0.89
N ILE A 19 -4.11 -20.70 1.32
CA ILE A 19 -3.53 -19.44 1.78
C ILE A 19 -2.66 -19.69 3.01
N GLU A 20 -3.15 -20.46 3.98
CA GLU A 20 -2.38 -20.81 5.19
C GLU A 20 -1.08 -21.57 4.84
N ALA A 21 -1.17 -22.61 4.00
CA ALA A 21 -0.01 -23.38 3.57
C ALA A 21 1.01 -22.53 2.79
N MET A 22 0.52 -21.66 1.89
CA MET A 22 1.40 -20.80 1.10
C MET A 22 2.05 -19.71 1.94
N THR A 23 1.35 -19.21 2.96
CA THR A 23 1.90 -18.26 3.94
C THR A 23 2.99 -18.94 4.77
N LEU A 24 2.77 -20.17 5.22
CA LEU A 24 3.78 -20.94 5.94
C LEU A 24 5.03 -21.21 5.09
N LEU A 25 4.85 -21.63 3.83
CA LEU A 25 5.97 -21.83 2.90
C LEU A 25 6.75 -20.54 2.66
N ARG A 26 6.05 -19.42 2.49
CA ARG A 26 6.67 -18.10 2.30
C ARG A 26 7.51 -17.70 3.52
N ARG A 27 7.03 -17.94 4.74
CA ARG A 27 7.79 -17.73 5.99
C ARG A 27 9.06 -18.55 6.02
N ALA A 28 8.95 -19.86 5.83
CA ALA A 28 10.10 -20.75 5.90
C ALA A 28 11.17 -20.38 4.85
N VAL A 29 10.77 -19.95 3.65
CA VAL A 29 11.70 -19.44 2.64
C VAL A 29 12.33 -18.12 3.07
N ALA A 30 11.54 -17.20 3.63
CA ALA A 30 12.06 -15.93 4.14
C ALA A 30 13.08 -16.14 5.25
N ASP A 31 12.80 -17.00 6.24
CA ASP A 31 13.72 -17.32 7.34
C ASP A 31 15.07 -17.88 6.82
N VAL A 32 15.04 -18.70 5.77
CA VAL A 32 16.25 -19.24 5.13
C VAL A 32 17.01 -18.16 4.36
N VAL A 33 16.32 -17.21 3.73
CA VAL A 33 16.93 -16.10 3.00
C VAL A 33 17.47 -15.03 3.94
N GLU A 34 16.79 -14.75 5.06
CA GLU A 34 17.24 -13.79 6.09
C GLU A 34 18.42 -14.31 6.91
N ALA A 35 18.59 -15.64 7.01
CA ALA A 35 19.80 -16.24 7.55
C ALA A 35 21.06 -15.88 6.72
N ASP A 36 20.89 -15.46 5.47
CA ASP A 36 21.90 -14.82 4.64
C ASP A 36 21.82 -13.31 4.88
N GLN A 37 22.65 -12.81 5.78
CA GLN A 37 22.56 -11.43 6.27
C GLN A 37 22.53 -10.41 5.12
N GLY A 38 21.53 -9.53 5.13
CA GLY A 38 21.58 -8.29 4.38
C GLY A 38 20.37 -7.96 3.50
N VAL A 39 19.15 -8.43 3.77
CA VAL A 39 17.96 -7.94 3.03
C VAL A 39 17.04 -7.17 3.97
N LEU A 40 16.74 -5.91 3.64
CA LEU A 40 15.66 -5.11 4.22
C LEU A 40 14.42 -5.22 3.32
N ALA A 41 13.40 -5.94 3.80
CA ALA A 41 12.13 -6.16 3.11
C ALA A 41 11.09 -5.11 3.53
N ILE A 42 10.77 -4.21 2.60
CA ILE A 42 9.83 -3.10 2.81
C ILE A 42 8.54 -3.39 2.04
N THR A 43 7.38 -3.25 2.69
CA THR A 43 6.10 -3.19 1.98
C THR A 43 5.51 -1.79 1.97
N THR A 44 4.94 -1.37 0.83
CA THR A 44 4.34 -0.03 0.72
C THR A 44 3.22 0.05 -0.33
N LEU A 45 2.57 1.21 -0.43
CA LEU A 45 1.63 1.53 -1.50
C LEU A 45 2.40 1.88 -2.78
N GLN A 46 1.85 1.51 -3.94
CA GLN A 46 2.49 1.76 -5.25
C GLN A 46 2.89 3.23 -5.45
N THR A 47 2.00 4.16 -5.08
CA THR A 47 2.24 5.60 -5.20
C THR A 47 3.38 6.05 -4.30
N LEU A 48 3.48 5.52 -3.07
CA LEU A 48 4.54 5.88 -2.14
C LEU A 48 5.89 5.28 -2.56
N ALA A 49 5.91 4.04 -3.07
CA ALA A 49 7.11 3.42 -3.65
C ALA A 49 7.71 4.31 -4.75
N THR A 50 6.87 4.72 -5.70
CA THR A 50 7.33 5.43 -6.91
C THR A 50 7.62 6.90 -6.68
N GLN A 51 6.77 7.61 -5.92
CA GLN A 51 6.88 9.07 -5.76
C GLN A 51 7.82 9.51 -4.64
N TRP A 52 8.03 8.66 -3.62
CA TRP A 52 8.79 9.05 -2.43
C TRP A 52 9.98 8.13 -2.13
N LEU A 53 9.78 6.81 -2.16
CA LEU A 53 10.83 5.86 -1.75
C LEU A 53 11.92 5.72 -2.81
N ALA A 54 11.56 5.59 -4.09
CA ALA A 54 12.50 5.36 -5.19
C ALA A 54 13.60 6.43 -5.28
N THR A 55 13.25 7.70 -5.02
CA THR A 55 14.21 8.83 -5.06
C THR A 55 15.18 8.84 -3.88
N ARG A 56 14.88 8.12 -2.80
CA ARG A 56 15.71 8.01 -1.57
C ARG A 56 16.47 6.71 -1.49
N LEU A 57 16.02 5.69 -2.22
CA LEU A 57 16.60 4.36 -2.16
C LEU A 57 18.05 4.36 -2.66
N GLY A 58 18.36 5.18 -3.68
CA GLY A 58 19.72 5.30 -4.21
C GLY A 58 20.74 5.75 -3.17
N SER A 59 20.46 6.84 -2.43
CA SER A 59 21.36 7.30 -1.37
C SER A 59 21.44 6.32 -0.21
N PHE A 60 20.30 5.74 0.18
CA PHE A 60 20.27 4.72 1.24
C PHE A 60 21.16 3.52 0.90
N GLN A 61 21.11 3.04 -0.34
CA GLN A 61 21.90 1.91 -0.81
C GLN A 61 23.41 2.21 -0.85
N LEU A 62 23.78 3.46 -1.17
CA LEU A 62 25.17 3.92 -1.13
C LEU A 62 25.71 3.99 0.31
N ASP A 63 24.87 4.41 1.26
CA ASP A 63 25.23 4.51 2.67
C ASP A 63 25.23 3.12 3.37
N ASN A 64 24.54 2.13 2.79
CA ASN A 64 24.39 0.77 3.34
C ASN A 64 24.66 -0.29 2.25
N PRO A 65 25.91 -0.42 1.77
CA PRO A 65 26.24 -1.25 0.61
C PRO A 65 26.01 -2.75 0.84
N ASP A 66 26.10 -3.22 2.08
CA ASP A 66 25.92 -4.63 2.45
C ASP A 66 24.45 -5.01 2.70
N LEU A 67 23.52 -4.07 2.57
CA LEU A 67 22.10 -4.26 2.84
C LEU A 67 21.28 -4.12 1.56
N ALA A 68 21.02 -5.22 0.86
CA ALA A 68 20.03 -5.28 -0.21
C ALA A 68 18.65 -4.82 0.28
N VAL A 69 17.92 -4.11 -0.57
CA VAL A 69 16.55 -3.67 -0.25
C VAL A 69 15.57 -4.31 -1.21
N ARG A 70 14.58 -5.02 -0.67
CA ARG A 70 13.43 -5.54 -1.42
C ARG A 70 12.21 -4.67 -1.12
N VAL A 71 11.52 -4.23 -2.18
CA VAL A 71 10.30 -3.42 -2.04
C VAL A 71 9.12 -4.15 -2.65
N ASP A 72 8.14 -4.47 -1.80
CA ASP A 72 6.91 -5.14 -2.17
C ASP A 72 5.73 -4.15 -2.13
N THR A 73 5.08 -3.93 -3.27
CA THR A 73 3.94 -3.03 -3.36
C THR A 73 2.62 -3.78 -3.18
N SER A 74 1.89 -3.47 -2.12
CA SER A 74 0.57 -4.06 -1.83
C SER A 74 -0.38 -3.02 -1.26
N PRO A 75 -1.66 -3.01 -1.67
CA PRO A 75 -2.69 -2.19 -1.04
C PRO A 75 -3.15 -2.73 0.32
N THR A 76 -2.91 -4.02 0.60
CA THR A 76 -3.30 -4.65 1.87
C THR A 76 -2.18 -4.54 2.91
N LEU A 77 -2.58 -4.43 4.17
CA LEU A 77 -1.64 -4.49 5.28
C LEU A 77 -1.26 -5.96 5.53
N SER A 78 -0.11 -6.37 5.02
CA SER A 78 0.54 -7.64 5.32
C SER A 78 1.03 -7.71 6.76
N MET A 79 1.19 -8.93 7.30
CA MET A 79 1.68 -9.14 8.65
C MET A 79 3.21 -9.07 8.65
N LEU A 80 3.77 -8.06 9.31
CA LEU A 80 5.22 -7.94 9.45
C LEU A 80 5.80 -9.13 10.22
N GLY A 81 7.03 -9.51 9.89
CA GLY A 81 7.73 -10.73 10.34
C GLY A 81 7.14 -12.00 9.72
N ALA A 82 5.85 -12.20 9.93
CA ALA A 82 5.13 -13.37 9.43
C ALA A 82 5.05 -13.43 7.89
N ASP A 83 5.24 -12.34 7.15
CA ASP A 83 5.29 -12.39 5.69
C ASP A 83 6.73 -12.20 5.15
N GLY A 84 7.75 -12.28 6.02
CA GLY A 84 9.14 -11.97 5.66
C GLY A 84 9.32 -10.50 5.28
N LEU A 85 8.63 -9.62 6.02
CA LEU A 85 8.61 -8.17 5.83
C LEU A 85 9.05 -7.50 7.12
N ASP A 86 10.00 -6.58 7.02
CA ASP A 86 10.56 -5.86 8.16
C ASP A 86 9.77 -4.59 8.49
N VAL A 87 9.40 -3.82 7.45
CA VAL A 87 8.81 -2.48 7.61
C VAL A 87 7.67 -2.28 6.63
N ALA A 88 6.59 -1.65 7.11
CA ALA A 88 5.49 -1.19 6.27
C ALA A 88 5.42 0.35 6.21
N LEU A 89 5.35 0.91 5.01
CA LEU A 89 5.08 2.33 4.79
C LEU A 89 3.62 2.51 4.33
N ARG A 90 2.77 3.06 5.21
CA ARG A 90 1.31 3.11 5.05
C ARG A 90 0.73 4.47 5.39
N PHE A 91 -0.40 4.79 4.77
CA PHE A 91 -1.28 5.85 5.22
C PHE A 91 -2.27 5.30 6.26
N GLY A 92 -2.42 6.00 7.38
CA GLY A 92 -3.36 5.62 8.42
C GLY A 92 -3.10 6.36 9.73
N SER A 93 -3.83 5.97 10.77
CA SER A 93 -3.79 6.62 12.09
C SER A 93 -2.56 6.25 12.94
N GLY A 94 -1.72 5.31 12.50
CA GLY A 94 -0.65 4.77 13.35
C GLY A 94 -1.12 3.72 14.35
N GLN A 95 -2.40 3.36 14.36
CA GLN A 95 -2.96 2.40 15.31
C GLN A 95 -3.08 1.02 14.67
N TRP A 96 -1.94 0.34 14.55
CA TRP A 96 -1.89 -1.05 14.07
C TRP A 96 -1.56 -1.98 15.24
N ALA A 97 -2.46 -2.91 15.52
CA ALA A 97 -2.34 -3.83 16.65
C ALA A 97 -1.05 -4.66 16.54
N GLY A 98 -0.26 -4.67 17.62
CA GLY A 98 0.98 -5.44 17.69
C GLY A 98 2.17 -4.83 16.93
N LEU A 99 2.06 -3.61 16.41
CA LEU A 99 3.12 -2.92 15.68
C LEU A 99 3.50 -1.59 16.34
N GLU A 100 4.79 -1.24 16.30
CA GLU A 100 5.23 0.14 16.54
C GLU A 100 5.02 0.96 15.26
N SER A 101 4.50 2.17 15.42
CA SER A 101 4.25 3.09 14.33
C SER A 101 5.02 4.38 14.50
N ARG A 102 5.70 4.81 13.44
CA ARG A 102 6.38 6.11 13.39
C ARG A 102 5.78 6.98 12.32
N PHE A 103 5.48 8.22 12.68
CA PHE A 103 5.04 9.22 11.73
C PHE A 103 6.18 9.55 10.76
N LEU A 104 5.89 9.45 9.47
CA LEU A 104 6.86 9.74 8.41
C LEU A 104 6.66 11.13 7.81
N MET A 105 5.44 11.40 7.33
CA MET A 105 5.03 12.66 6.72
C MET A 105 3.50 12.76 6.66
N PRO A 106 2.93 13.96 6.54
CA PRO A 106 1.50 14.11 6.34
C PRO A 106 1.07 13.63 4.95
N ALA A 107 -0.09 12.99 4.85
CA ALA A 107 -0.75 12.70 3.58
C ALA A 107 -1.79 13.79 3.32
N VAL A 108 -1.52 14.68 2.36
CA VAL A 108 -2.41 15.79 2.02
C VAL A 108 -3.10 15.47 0.69
N PHE A 109 -4.43 15.55 0.69
CA PHE A 109 -5.25 15.36 -0.50
C PHE A 109 -5.92 16.67 -0.87
N THR A 110 -5.97 16.96 -2.17
CA THR A 110 -6.68 18.13 -2.72
C THR A 110 -7.44 17.69 -3.97
N PRO A 111 -8.68 18.17 -4.17
CA PRO A 111 -9.38 17.94 -5.42
C PRO A 111 -8.63 18.59 -6.58
N LEU A 112 -8.58 17.89 -7.71
CA LEU A 112 -8.03 18.39 -8.97
C LEU A 112 -9.11 18.38 -10.05
N CYS A 113 -9.10 19.39 -10.91
CA CYS A 113 -9.98 19.46 -12.07
C CYS A 113 -9.27 20.13 -13.24
N SER A 114 -9.75 19.87 -14.46
CA SER A 114 -9.26 20.58 -15.64
C SER A 114 -9.73 22.04 -15.61
N PRO A 115 -8.94 22.99 -16.17
CA PRO A 115 -9.37 24.39 -16.28
C PRO A 115 -10.73 24.54 -16.98
N ALA A 116 -10.95 23.77 -18.04
CA ALA A 116 -12.22 23.77 -18.77
C ALA A 116 -13.42 23.37 -17.90
N MET A 117 -13.25 22.40 -16.99
CA MET A 117 -14.31 22.01 -16.05
C MET A 117 -14.55 23.10 -15.00
N ARG A 118 -13.47 23.66 -14.44
CA ARG A 118 -13.55 24.76 -13.47
C ARG A 118 -14.35 25.93 -14.03
N ASP A 119 -14.04 26.35 -15.25
CA ASP A 119 -14.65 27.51 -15.89
C ASP A 119 -16.11 27.22 -16.30
N ARG A 120 -16.38 26.03 -16.86
CA ARG A 120 -17.74 25.60 -17.23
C ARG A 120 -18.69 25.50 -16.03
N LEU A 121 -18.18 25.07 -14.87
CA LEU A 121 -18.96 24.90 -13.65
C LEU A 121 -18.87 26.10 -12.71
N ASP A 122 -18.12 27.14 -13.06
CA ASP A 122 -17.84 28.32 -12.22
C ASP A 122 -17.46 27.93 -10.77
N LEU A 123 -16.44 27.09 -10.62
CA LEU A 123 -15.99 26.61 -9.30
C LEU A 123 -15.16 27.70 -8.59
N LYS A 124 -15.66 28.24 -7.48
CA LYS A 124 -15.04 29.32 -6.70
C LYS A 124 -14.82 28.97 -5.22
N ALA A 125 -15.59 28.03 -4.68
CA ALA A 125 -15.49 27.55 -3.31
C ALA A 125 -15.69 26.02 -3.24
N PRO A 126 -15.24 25.35 -2.16
CA PRO A 126 -15.37 23.90 -2.01
C PRO A 126 -16.81 23.38 -2.17
N ALA A 127 -17.82 24.15 -1.75
CA ALA A 127 -19.22 23.79 -1.88
C ALA A 127 -19.67 23.61 -3.35
N ASP A 128 -18.99 24.25 -4.29
CA ASP A 128 -19.28 24.17 -5.72
C ASP A 128 -18.99 22.79 -6.31
N LEU A 129 -18.12 22.00 -5.67
CA LEU A 129 -17.79 20.64 -6.10
C LEU A 129 -19.01 19.71 -6.11
N LYS A 130 -20.08 20.05 -5.38
CA LYS A 130 -21.38 19.33 -5.45
C LYS A 130 -22.01 19.38 -6.85
N ARG A 131 -21.62 20.35 -7.69
CA ARG A 131 -22.08 20.48 -9.08
C ARG A 131 -21.24 19.64 -10.05
N ALA A 132 -20.09 19.14 -9.62
CA ALA A 132 -19.17 18.37 -10.44
C ALA A 132 -19.49 16.87 -10.40
N HIS A 133 -19.11 16.17 -11.47
CA HIS A 133 -18.97 14.72 -11.41
C HIS A 133 -17.66 14.38 -10.69
N LEU A 134 -17.77 13.74 -9.53
CA LEU A 134 -16.63 13.44 -8.67
C LEU A 134 -16.04 12.06 -9.03
N VAL A 135 -14.72 11.99 -9.12
CA VAL A 135 -13.98 10.75 -9.38
C VAL A 135 -13.11 10.47 -8.16
N GLY A 136 -13.16 9.25 -7.65
CA GLY A 136 -12.47 8.83 -6.43
C GLY A 136 -13.36 7.94 -5.58
N GLU A 137 -12.93 7.63 -4.36
CA GLU A 137 -13.77 6.88 -3.45
C GLU A 137 -14.81 7.80 -2.80
N PRO A 138 -16.09 7.37 -2.68
CA PRO A 138 -17.13 8.22 -2.10
C PRO A 138 -16.79 8.77 -0.71
N ARG A 139 -16.03 8.02 0.09
CA ARG A 139 -15.56 8.45 1.42
C ARG A 139 -14.57 9.62 1.38
N GLU A 140 -13.83 9.80 0.28
CA GLU A 140 -12.93 10.95 0.09
C GLU A 140 -13.71 12.26 -0.12
N TRP A 141 -14.97 12.15 -0.53
CA TRP A 141 -15.87 13.27 -0.79
C TRP A 141 -16.94 13.46 0.29
N ALA A 142 -16.98 12.57 1.28
CA ALA A 142 -17.90 12.67 2.41
C ALA A 142 -17.41 13.80 3.33
N ALA A 143 -18.21 14.87 3.41
CA ALA A 143 -17.98 16.00 4.31
C ALA A 143 -18.62 15.77 5.68
#